data_AF-A0A6A5JZ88-F1
#
_entry.id   AF-A0A6A5JZ88-F1
#
_cell.length_a   1.000
_cell.length_b   1.000
_cell.length_c   1.000
_cell.angle_alpha   90.00
_cell.angle_beta   90.00
_cell.angle_gamma   90.00
#
_symmetry.space_group_name_H-M   'P 1'
#
loop_
_entity.id
_entity.type
_entity.pdbx_description
1 polymer ?
#
loop_
_entity_poly.entity_id
_entity_poly.type
_entity_poly.pdbx_seq_one_letter_code
_entity_poly.pdbx_strand_id
1 'polypeptide(L)'
;MYRYMSSLPPRRLQKDPTLVKMSNSKIPPHILNALIGCLCIAILGLAVTLEEDMEAFLPSNMKGTGMMFLFWPGCGVVVDMLLFGFLWWVAPWEQGPIGKRLAYLNGLVFVACFIVGRPLIVLIYTHVAWGQAVKNVTNTTSGCATVESWACACSKRGYAGSTGSLCTELRVVRDLLIPVLVLGAMMLPSVILRRLSVAKEENTIGKRSDADA
;
A
#
# COMPACT_ATOMS: atom_id res chain seq x y z
N MET A 1 -43.18 28.24 58.79
CA MET A 1 -42.56 27.02 58.21
C MET A 1 -43.11 26.84 56.80
N TYR A 2 -42.53 27.53 55.81
CA TYR A 2 -42.98 27.48 54.41
C TYR A 2 -41.85 26.92 53.54
N ARG A 3 -42.12 25.78 52.88
CA ARG A 3 -41.23 25.13 51.91
C ARG A 3 -41.28 25.91 50.60
N TYR A 4 -40.14 26.46 50.20
CA TYR A 4 -39.88 26.83 48.81
C TYR A 4 -39.46 25.57 48.04
N MET A 5 -40.36 25.03 47.21
CA MET A 5 -40.00 24.09 46.14
C MET A 5 -39.56 24.91 44.93
N SER A 6 -38.25 24.95 44.69
CA SER A 6 -37.65 25.51 43.49
C SER A 6 -37.85 24.54 42.31
N SER A 7 -38.69 24.94 41.35
CA SER A 7 -38.86 24.27 40.07
C SER A 7 -37.60 24.45 39.22
N LEU A 8 -36.82 23.38 39.07
CA LEU A 8 -35.75 23.32 38.07
C LEU A 8 -36.37 23.32 36.66
N PRO A 9 -35.90 24.15 35.73
CA PRO A 9 -36.39 24.14 34.37
C PRO A 9 -35.97 22.84 33.65
N PRO A 10 -36.78 22.33 32.73
CA PRO A 10 -36.45 21.12 31.98
C PRO A 10 -35.24 21.39 31.08
N ARG A 11 -34.16 20.61 31.26
CA ARG A 11 -33.03 20.58 30.31
C ARG A 11 -33.59 20.12 28.96
N ARG A 12 -33.74 21.08 28.03
CA ARG A 12 -33.92 20.74 26.62
C ARG A 12 -32.64 20.04 26.18
N LEU A 13 -32.74 18.74 25.90
CA LEU A 13 -31.74 18.02 25.15
C LEU A 13 -31.74 18.63 23.74
N GLN A 14 -30.91 19.65 23.55
CA GLN A 14 -30.65 20.23 22.24
C GLN A 14 -29.88 19.16 21.47
N LYS A 15 -30.63 18.34 20.72
CA LYS A 15 -30.08 17.34 19.82
C LYS A 15 -29.40 18.11 18.69
N ASP A 16 -28.11 18.35 18.89
CA ASP A 16 -27.25 19.11 18.00
C ASP A 16 -27.33 18.48 16.60
N PRO A 17 -27.93 19.15 15.59
CA PRO A 17 -28.02 18.63 14.22
C PRO A 17 -26.66 18.56 13.53
N THR A 18 -25.59 18.98 14.21
CA THR A 18 -24.20 18.84 13.79
C THR A 18 -23.64 17.42 14.01
N LEU A 19 -24.31 16.57 14.81
CA LEU A 19 -23.84 15.20 15.08
C LEU A 19 -24.09 14.21 13.93
N VAL A 20 -24.80 14.60 12.87
CA VAL A 20 -25.15 13.71 11.73
C VAL A 20 -24.31 13.99 10.48
N LYS A 21 -23.38 14.95 10.51
CA LYS A 21 -22.51 15.27 9.36
C LYS A 21 -21.03 14.95 9.57
N MET A 22 -20.72 13.88 10.30
CA MET A 22 -19.36 13.31 10.38
C MET A 22 -19.29 11.82 10.04
N SER A 23 -20.29 11.28 9.33
CA SER A 23 -20.29 9.89 8.85
C SER A 23 -20.06 9.77 7.33
N ASN A 24 -19.40 10.75 6.70
CA ASN A 24 -18.92 10.56 5.33
C ASN A 24 -17.53 9.91 5.38
N SER A 25 -17.57 8.58 5.44
CA SER A 25 -16.60 7.67 4.82
C SER A 25 -15.13 7.95 5.12
N LYS A 26 -14.74 7.94 6.40
CA LYS A 26 -13.35 7.72 6.78
C LYS A 26 -13.09 6.21 6.66
N ILE A 27 -12.70 5.74 5.47
CA ILE A 27 -12.08 4.41 5.37
C ILE A 27 -10.89 4.45 6.34
N PRO A 28 -10.89 3.64 7.41
CA PRO A 28 -9.79 3.63 8.36
C PRO A 28 -8.53 3.28 7.56
N PRO A 29 -7.41 3.99 7.74
CA PRO A 29 -6.15 3.63 7.07
C PRO A 29 -5.75 2.17 7.34
N HIS A 30 -6.24 1.59 8.44
CA HIS A 30 -6.14 0.17 8.76
C HIS A 30 -6.81 -0.76 7.73
N ILE A 31 -7.97 -0.40 7.18
CA ILE A 31 -8.64 -1.20 6.14
C ILE A 31 -7.80 -1.18 4.86
N LEU A 32 -7.30 0.00 4.47
CA LEU A 32 -6.47 0.13 3.27
C LEU A 32 -5.15 -0.64 3.42
N ASN A 33 -4.52 -0.55 4.60
CA ASN A 33 -3.32 -1.30 4.96
C ASN A 33 -3.57 -2.82 4.93
N ALA A 34 -4.72 -3.28 5.45
CA ALA A 34 -5.10 -4.68 5.43
C ALA A 34 -5.34 -5.19 4.00
N LEU A 35 -6.03 -4.41 3.16
CA LEU A 35 -6.25 -4.75 1.76
C LEU A 35 -4.94 -4.86 0.98
N ILE A 36 -4.02 -3.92 1.15
CA ILE A 36 -2.70 -4.01 0.52
C ILE A 36 -1.95 -5.25 1.05
N GLY A 37 -1.99 -5.51 2.36
CA GLY A 37 -1.40 -6.70 2.96
C GLY A 37 -1.95 -8.00 2.35
N CYS A 38 -3.27 -8.13 2.20
CA CYS A 38 -3.91 -9.27 1.56
C CYS A 38 -3.47 -9.44 0.10
N LEU A 39 -3.39 -8.35 -0.66
CA LEU A 39 -2.91 -8.39 -2.05
C LEU A 39 -1.43 -8.81 -2.13
N CYS A 40 -0.60 -8.34 -1.20
CA CYS A 40 0.82 -8.74 -1.16
C CYS A 40 1.00 -10.21 -0.77
N ILE A 41 0.19 -10.73 0.16
CA ILE A 41 0.17 -12.16 0.49
C ILE A 41 -0.27 -12.98 -0.73
N ALA A 42 -1.29 -12.52 -1.48
CA ALA A 42 -1.71 -13.18 -2.71
C ALA A 42 -0.61 -13.19 -3.78
N ILE A 43 0.10 -12.07 -3.96
CA ILE A 43 1.25 -11.96 -4.87
C ILE A 43 2.37 -12.91 -4.44
N LEU A 44 2.69 -12.98 -3.15
CA LEU A 44 3.70 -13.91 -2.62
C LEU A 44 3.30 -15.37 -2.80
N GLY A 45 2.05 -15.71 -2.49
CA GLY A 45 1.52 -17.05 -2.69
C GLY A 45 1.63 -17.46 -4.16
N LEU A 46 1.25 -16.56 -5.09
CA LEU A 46 1.39 -16.82 -6.51
C LEU A 46 2.87 -16.92 -6.95
N ALA A 47 3.75 -16.10 -6.39
CA ALA A 47 5.18 -16.14 -6.70
C ALA A 47 5.83 -17.45 -6.24
N VAL A 48 5.44 -17.99 -5.08
CA VAL A 48 5.93 -19.29 -4.57
C VAL A 48 5.42 -20.43 -5.44
N THR A 49 4.13 -20.44 -5.82
CA THR A 49 3.61 -21.47 -6.72
C THR A 49 4.27 -21.41 -8.10
N LEU A 50 4.52 -20.20 -8.61
CA LEU A 50 5.23 -19.99 -9.86
C LEU A 50 6.69 -20.39 -9.79
N GLU A 51 7.34 -20.26 -8.62
CA GLU A 51 8.74 -20.64 -8.43
C GLU A 51 8.95 -22.12 -8.71
N GLU A 52 8.11 -23.00 -8.17
CA GLU A 52 8.19 -24.45 -8.38
C GLU A 52 8.09 -24.81 -9.88
N ASP A 53 7.14 -24.21 -10.58
CA ASP A 53 6.98 -24.40 -12.03
C ASP A 53 8.17 -23.83 -12.81
N MET A 54 8.66 -22.66 -12.41
CA MET A 54 9.78 -21.98 -13.06
C MET A 54 11.10 -22.75 -12.91
N GLU A 55 11.34 -23.40 -11.78
CA GLU A 55 12.55 -24.18 -11.54
C GLU A 55 12.74 -25.30 -12.57
N ALA A 56 11.63 -25.86 -13.08
CA ALA A 56 11.65 -26.95 -14.05
C ALA A 56 11.98 -26.50 -15.48
N PHE A 57 11.72 -25.23 -15.84
CA PHE A 57 11.76 -24.76 -17.23
C PHE A 57 12.78 -23.66 -17.51
N LEU A 58 13.28 -22.92 -16.50
CA LEU A 58 14.16 -21.78 -16.74
C LEU A 58 15.65 -22.15 -16.87
N PRO A 59 16.36 -21.55 -17.86
CA PRO A 59 17.80 -21.61 -17.91
C PRO A 59 18.43 -20.94 -16.67
N SER A 60 19.52 -21.51 -16.15
CA SER A 60 20.21 -21.10 -14.92
C SER A 60 20.45 -19.60 -14.79
N ASN A 61 20.71 -18.93 -15.92
CA ASN A 61 21.09 -17.51 -15.98
C ASN A 61 19.90 -16.56 -15.74
N MET A 62 18.67 -17.03 -15.98
CA MET A 62 17.44 -16.25 -15.78
C MET A 62 16.75 -16.56 -14.45
N LYS A 63 17.08 -17.71 -13.85
CA LYS A 63 16.51 -18.17 -12.58
C LYS A 63 16.80 -17.18 -11.44
N GLY A 64 18.06 -16.74 -11.30
CA GLY A 64 18.48 -15.84 -10.22
C GLY A 64 17.85 -14.45 -10.28
N THR A 65 17.96 -13.77 -11.42
CA THR A 65 17.49 -12.37 -11.55
C THR A 65 15.96 -12.30 -11.57
N GLY A 66 15.31 -13.23 -12.28
CA GLY A 66 13.87 -13.22 -12.50
C GLY A 66 13.05 -13.44 -11.23
N MET A 67 13.40 -14.46 -10.43
CA MET A 67 12.70 -14.78 -9.19
C MET A 67 12.88 -13.69 -8.14
N MET A 68 14.09 -13.14 -8.04
CA MET A 68 14.38 -12.04 -7.12
C MET A 68 13.44 -10.84 -7.34
N PHE A 69 13.13 -10.50 -8.60
CA PHE A 69 12.23 -9.38 -8.93
C PHE A 69 10.77 -9.61 -8.55
N LEU A 70 10.30 -10.85 -8.45
CA LEU A 70 8.93 -11.18 -8.03
C LEU A 70 8.81 -11.25 -6.50
N PHE A 71 9.81 -11.83 -5.84
CA PHE A 71 9.85 -11.93 -4.38
C PHE A 71 10.10 -10.59 -3.69
N TRP A 72 10.92 -9.72 -4.29
CA TRP A 72 11.30 -8.44 -3.72
C TRP A 72 10.12 -7.51 -3.40
N PRO A 73 9.18 -7.22 -4.31
CA PRO A 73 8.01 -6.40 -4.00
C PRO A 73 7.05 -7.10 -3.05
N GLY A 74 6.83 -8.42 -3.19
CA GLY A 74 5.92 -9.16 -2.32
C GLY A 74 6.36 -9.14 -0.85
N CYS A 75 7.59 -9.60 -0.58
CA CYS A 75 8.13 -9.70 0.77
C CYS A 75 8.42 -8.32 1.36
N GLY A 76 9.00 -7.43 0.53
CA GLY A 76 9.29 -6.06 0.93
C GLY A 76 8.05 -5.31 1.39
N VAL A 77 6.95 -5.37 0.64
CA VAL A 77 5.73 -4.65 1.02
C VAL A 77 5.08 -5.24 2.28
N VAL A 78 5.13 -6.56 2.49
CA VAL A 78 4.62 -7.16 3.75
C VAL A 78 5.40 -6.63 4.97
N VAL A 79 6.74 -6.64 4.89
CA VAL A 79 7.59 -6.10 5.95
C VAL A 79 7.32 -4.61 6.14
N ASP A 80 7.19 -3.86 5.04
CA ASP A 80 6.94 -2.42 5.10
C ASP A 80 5.59 -2.12 5.76
N MET A 81 4.55 -2.93 5.52
CA MET A 81 3.24 -2.79 6.15
C MET A 81 3.25 -3.08 7.64
N LEU A 82 4.01 -4.10 8.07
CA LEU A 82 4.21 -4.40 9.49
C LEU A 82 4.96 -3.25 10.18
N LEU A 83 5.99 -2.71 9.53
CA LEU A 83 6.76 -1.59 10.05
C LEU A 83 5.91 -0.31 10.15
N PHE A 84 5.08 -0.05 9.15
CA PHE A 84 4.14 1.08 9.17
C PHE A 84 3.12 0.91 10.31
N GLY A 85 2.56 -0.29 10.48
CA GLY A 85 1.67 -0.61 11.60
C GLY A 85 2.32 -0.40 12.96
N PHE A 86 3.57 -0.86 13.11
CA PHE A 86 4.35 -0.69 14.33
C PHE A 86 4.68 0.78 14.62
N LEU A 87 5.14 1.53 13.62
CA LEU A 87 5.39 2.96 13.72
C LEU A 87 4.12 3.72 14.11
N TRP A 88 2.98 3.35 13.52
CA TRP A 88 1.69 3.96 13.84
C TRP A 88 1.21 3.63 15.27
N TRP A 89 1.47 2.42 15.74
CA TRP A 89 1.11 1.97 17.08
C TRP A 89 1.99 2.58 18.18
N VAL A 90 3.27 2.76 17.92
CA VAL A 90 4.26 3.29 18.88
C VAL A 90 4.29 4.83 18.91
N ALA A 91 3.92 5.50 17.82
CA ALA A 91 3.92 6.96 17.73
C ALA A 91 3.06 7.74 18.76
N PRO A 92 1.92 7.25 19.30
CA PRO A 92 1.05 8.10 20.11
C PRO A 92 1.48 8.32 21.56
N TRP A 93 2.46 7.59 22.10
CA TRP A 93 2.52 7.48 23.57
C TRP A 93 3.33 8.55 24.34
N GLU A 94 4.46 9.06 23.84
CA GLU A 94 5.33 9.90 24.71
C GLU A 94 6.01 11.12 24.06
N GLN A 95 5.67 11.48 22.82
CA GLN A 95 6.40 12.54 22.13
C GLN A 95 5.76 13.92 22.31
N GLY A 96 6.57 14.92 22.68
CA GLY A 96 6.20 16.34 22.62
C GLY A 96 5.81 16.77 21.20
N PRO A 97 5.26 17.99 21.01
CA PRO A 97 4.71 18.45 19.74
C PRO A 97 5.70 18.39 18.56
N ILE A 98 6.99 18.59 18.81
CA ILE A 98 8.06 18.48 17.80
C ILE A 98 8.29 17.01 17.39
N GLY A 99 8.32 16.09 18.36
CA GLY A 99 8.52 14.66 18.11
C GLY A 99 7.37 14.05 17.29
N LYS A 100 6.12 14.39 17.65
CA LYS A 100 4.93 13.99 16.88
C LYS A 100 5.07 14.39 15.40
N ARG A 101 5.46 15.64 15.13
CA ARG A 101 5.63 16.14 13.75
C ARG A 101 6.70 15.36 12.98
N LEU A 102 7.82 15.01 13.63
CA LEU A 102 8.90 14.25 13.02
C LEU A 102 8.49 12.79 12.73
N ALA A 103 7.84 12.13 13.70
CA ALA A 103 7.31 10.77 13.54
C ALA A 103 6.30 10.68 12.38
N TYR A 104 5.44 11.69 12.21
CA TYR A 104 4.51 11.76 11.09
C TYR A 104 5.21 12.00 9.75
N LEU A 105 6.23 12.86 9.68
CA LEU A 105 7.02 13.06 8.46
C LEU A 105 7.75 11.77 8.07
N ASN A 106 8.33 11.07 9.05
CA ASN A 106 8.96 9.78 8.82
C ASN A 106 7.94 8.75 8.31
N GLY A 107 6.73 8.70 8.89
CA GLY A 107 5.65 7.85 8.38
C GLY A 107 5.22 8.20 6.95
N LEU A 108 5.16 9.49 6.61
CA LEU A 108 4.79 9.93 5.25
C LEU A 108 5.87 9.59 4.22
N VAL A 109 7.14 9.87 4.54
CA VAL A 109 8.29 9.47 3.71
C VAL A 109 8.33 7.95 3.57
N PHE A 110 8.01 7.23 4.65
CA PHE A 110 7.96 5.78 4.63
C PHE A 110 6.92 5.26 3.65
N VAL A 111 5.66 5.73 3.72
CA VAL A 111 4.61 5.32 2.78
C VAL A 111 4.99 5.70 1.34
N ALA A 112 5.54 6.91 1.12
CA ALA A 112 5.93 7.37 -0.21
C ALA A 112 7.04 6.49 -0.83
N CYS A 113 8.12 6.24 -0.08
CA CYS A 113 9.28 5.53 -0.59
C CYS A 113 9.08 4.02 -0.65
N PHE A 114 8.46 3.43 0.38
CA PHE A 114 8.42 1.99 0.54
C PHE A 114 7.13 1.37 0.02
N ILE A 115 5.97 1.97 0.33
CA ILE A 115 4.67 1.44 -0.11
C ILE A 115 4.38 1.79 -1.57
N VAL A 116 4.69 3.01 -2.01
CA VAL A 116 4.46 3.44 -3.40
C VAL A 116 5.70 3.24 -4.26
N GLY A 117 6.86 3.67 -3.78
CA GLY A 117 8.10 3.64 -4.55
C GLY A 117 8.54 2.24 -4.99
N ARG A 118 8.49 1.23 -4.11
CA ARG A 118 8.89 -0.14 -4.47
C ARG A 118 8.05 -0.75 -5.60
N PRO A 119 6.70 -0.86 -5.50
CA PRO A 119 5.90 -1.40 -6.60
C PRO A 119 6.00 -0.54 -7.86
N LEU A 120 6.19 0.77 -7.74
CA LEU A 120 6.41 1.66 -8.88
C LEU A 120 7.71 1.32 -9.62
N ILE A 121 8.82 1.15 -8.91
CA ILE A 121 10.11 0.80 -9.52
C ILE A 121 10.01 -0.55 -10.24
N VAL A 122 9.36 -1.53 -9.63
CA VAL A 122 9.16 -2.85 -10.26
C VAL A 122 8.26 -2.74 -11.49
N LEU A 123 7.17 -1.97 -11.44
CA LEU A 123 6.30 -1.73 -12.60
C LEU A 123 7.04 -1.01 -13.74
N ILE A 124 7.82 0.02 -13.43
CA ILE A 124 8.62 0.73 -14.43
C ILE A 124 9.64 -0.21 -15.05
N TYR A 125 10.39 -0.95 -14.23
CA TYR A 125 11.40 -1.90 -14.70
C TYR A 125 10.77 -2.97 -15.60
N THR A 126 9.68 -3.60 -15.16
CA THR A 126 8.99 -4.64 -15.93
C THR A 126 8.43 -4.10 -17.24
N HIS A 127 7.84 -2.90 -17.27
CA HIS A 127 7.36 -2.28 -18.50
C HIS A 127 8.48 -1.87 -19.46
N VAL A 128 9.57 -1.28 -18.94
CA VAL A 128 10.72 -0.87 -19.76
C VAL A 128 11.41 -2.10 -20.36
N ALA A 129 11.69 -3.11 -19.53
CA ALA A 129 12.32 -4.35 -19.94
C ALA A 129 11.43 -5.12 -20.93
N TRP A 130 10.11 -5.15 -20.72
CA TRP A 130 9.15 -5.70 -21.67
C TRP A 130 9.14 -4.93 -23.00
N GLY A 131 9.09 -3.61 -22.96
CA GLY A 131 9.09 -2.76 -24.15
C GLY A 131 10.36 -2.91 -25.00
N GLN A 132 11.50 -3.11 -24.36
CA GLN A 132 12.76 -3.41 -25.03
C GLN A 132 12.75 -4.82 -25.65
N ALA A 133 12.23 -5.82 -24.95
CA ALA A 133 12.11 -7.19 -25.47
C ALA A 133 11.16 -7.30 -26.67
N VAL A 134 10.11 -6.49 -26.74
CA VAL A 134 9.17 -6.47 -27.89
C VAL A 134 9.75 -5.74 -29.10
N LYS A 135 10.55 -4.69 -28.89
CA LYS A 135 11.14 -3.89 -29.98
C LYS A 135 12.40 -4.54 -30.57
N ASN A 136 13.21 -5.19 -29.74
CA ASN A 136 14.36 -5.97 -30.19
C ASN A 136 13.92 -7.41 -30.42
N VAL A 137 13.23 -7.65 -31.55
CA VAL A 137 12.91 -9.01 -32.02
C VAL A 137 14.20 -9.67 -32.51
N THR A 138 15.10 -9.99 -31.59
CA THR A 138 16.15 -10.96 -31.88
C THR A 138 15.53 -12.34 -31.70
N ASN A 139 15.61 -13.18 -32.73
CA ASN A 139 15.08 -14.55 -32.73
C ASN A 139 15.77 -15.48 -31.69
N THR A 140 16.68 -14.96 -30.87
CA THR A 140 17.44 -15.70 -29.86
C THR A 140 16.80 -15.57 -28.48
N THR A 141 16.69 -16.70 -27.78
CA THR A 141 16.23 -16.83 -26.38
C THR A 141 17.03 -15.99 -25.38
N SER A 142 18.20 -15.48 -25.80
CA SER A 142 19.09 -14.59 -25.04
C SER A 142 18.63 -13.13 -24.96
N GLY A 143 17.60 -12.72 -25.72
CA GLY A 143 17.09 -11.34 -25.73
C GLY A 143 16.01 -11.04 -24.69
N CYS A 144 15.52 -12.05 -23.96
CA CYS A 144 14.46 -11.87 -22.98
C CYS A 144 15.04 -11.30 -21.67
N ALA A 145 14.70 -10.05 -21.37
CA ALA A 145 15.17 -9.37 -20.15
C ALA A 145 14.37 -9.78 -18.89
N THR A 146 13.14 -10.28 -19.06
CA THR A 146 12.27 -10.71 -17.95
C THR A 146 11.73 -12.12 -18.16
N VAL A 147 11.43 -12.80 -17.06
CA VAL A 147 10.80 -14.14 -17.07
C VAL A 147 9.48 -14.13 -17.83
N GLU A 148 8.66 -13.09 -17.65
CA GLU A 148 7.40 -12.93 -18.38
C GLU A 148 7.67 -12.90 -19.89
N SER A 149 8.64 -12.07 -20.33
CA SER A 149 8.97 -11.94 -21.75
C SER A 149 9.48 -13.25 -22.34
N TRP A 150 10.23 -14.03 -21.57
CA TRP A 150 10.71 -15.35 -21.95
C TRP A 150 9.57 -16.36 -22.06
N ALA A 151 8.73 -16.48 -21.02
CA ALA A 151 7.61 -17.43 -20.99
C ALA A 151 6.63 -17.15 -22.14
N CYS A 152 6.31 -15.87 -22.37
CA CYS A 152 5.43 -15.46 -23.46
C CYS A 152 6.07 -15.65 -24.85
N ALA A 153 7.38 -15.48 -24.99
CA ALA A 153 8.08 -15.76 -26.24
C ALA A 153 8.13 -17.27 -26.55
N CYS A 154 8.40 -18.11 -25.54
CA CYS A 154 8.37 -19.56 -25.69
C CYS A 154 6.96 -20.07 -26.05
N SER A 155 5.92 -19.54 -25.39
CA SER A 155 4.52 -19.86 -25.70
C SER A 155 4.18 -19.51 -27.16
N LYS A 156 4.57 -18.33 -27.66
CA LYS A 156 4.34 -17.93 -29.06
C LYS A 156 5.09 -18.78 -30.08
N ARG A 157 6.24 -19.35 -29.71
CA ARG A 157 7.03 -20.23 -30.59
C ARG A 157 6.51 -21.67 -30.64
N GLY A 158 5.39 -21.95 -29.98
CA GLY A 158 4.79 -23.29 -30.00
C GLY A 158 5.57 -24.32 -29.19
N TYR A 159 6.40 -23.89 -28.22
CA TYR A 159 6.94 -24.82 -27.23
C TYR A 159 5.79 -25.41 -26.43
N ALA A 160 5.41 -26.64 -26.79
CA ALA A 160 4.32 -27.38 -26.17
C ALA A 160 4.65 -27.66 -24.69
N GLY A 161 3.84 -27.12 -23.77
CA GLY A 161 4.01 -27.25 -22.33
C GLY A 161 3.24 -26.19 -21.54
N SER A 162 3.49 -26.12 -20.22
CA SER A 162 2.89 -25.16 -19.27
C SER A 162 3.31 -23.70 -19.49
N THR A 163 4.18 -23.41 -20.46
CA THR A 163 4.74 -22.06 -20.71
C THR A 163 3.67 -21.01 -21.05
N GLY A 164 2.55 -21.42 -21.66
CA GLY A 164 1.40 -20.54 -21.92
C GLY A 164 0.64 -20.14 -20.65
N SER A 165 0.45 -21.07 -19.71
CA SER A 165 -0.12 -20.78 -18.39
C SER A 165 0.80 -19.82 -17.63
N LEU A 166 2.10 -20.11 -17.63
CA LEU A 166 3.13 -19.36 -16.93
C LEU A 166 3.23 -17.90 -17.42
N CYS A 167 3.12 -17.67 -18.74
CA CYS A 167 3.00 -16.32 -19.31
C CYS A 167 1.76 -15.57 -18.80
N THR A 168 0.63 -16.26 -18.66
CA THR A 168 -0.64 -15.68 -18.24
C THR A 168 -0.63 -15.35 -16.75
N GLU A 169 -0.14 -16.28 -15.92
CA GLU A 169 0.01 -16.10 -14.47
C GLU A 169 1.00 -14.97 -14.14
N LEU A 170 2.15 -14.90 -14.81
CA LEU A 170 3.10 -13.80 -14.62
C LEU A 170 2.50 -12.44 -15.00
N ARG A 171 1.66 -12.39 -16.04
CA ARG A 171 0.90 -11.18 -16.40
C ARG A 171 -0.07 -10.80 -15.30
N VAL A 172 -0.78 -11.78 -14.72
CA VAL A 172 -1.69 -11.55 -13.59
C VAL A 172 -0.93 -11.00 -12.37
N VAL A 173 0.27 -11.51 -12.05
CA VAL A 173 1.10 -10.94 -10.97
C VAL A 173 1.41 -9.47 -11.23
N ARG A 174 1.87 -9.13 -12.43
CA ARG A 174 2.17 -7.74 -12.79
C ARG A 174 0.94 -6.86 -12.69
N ASP A 175 -0.21 -7.34 -13.17
CA ASP A 175 -1.44 -6.58 -13.14
C ASP A 175 -1.97 -6.40 -11.70
N LEU A 176 -1.70 -7.34 -10.79
CA LEU A 176 -1.97 -7.23 -9.35
C LEU A 176 -1.12 -6.16 -8.63
N LEU A 177 0.06 -5.79 -9.16
CA LEU A 177 0.84 -4.67 -8.63
C LEU A 177 0.13 -3.32 -8.86
N ILE A 178 -0.72 -3.20 -9.88
CA ILE A 178 -1.42 -1.94 -10.20
C ILE A 178 -2.42 -1.58 -9.08
N PRO A 179 -3.35 -2.44 -8.65
CA PRO A 179 -4.17 -2.19 -7.46
C PRO A 179 -3.37 -1.84 -6.21
N VAL A 180 -2.23 -2.52 -5.96
CA VAL A 180 -1.35 -2.21 -4.83
C VAL A 180 -0.83 -0.77 -4.91
N LEU A 181 -0.36 -0.36 -6.10
CA LEU A 181 0.09 1.01 -6.35
C LEU A 181 -1.04 2.03 -6.15
N VAL A 182 -2.23 1.75 -6.68
CA VAL A 182 -3.41 2.62 -6.56
C VAL A 182 -3.82 2.78 -5.10
N LEU A 183 -3.87 1.68 -4.34
CA LEU A 183 -4.20 1.70 -2.92
C LEU A 183 -3.12 2.43 -2.11
N GLY A 184 -1.84 2.22 -2.40
CA GLY A 184 -0.74 2.97 -1.79
C GLY A 184 -0.83 4.48 -2.09
N ALA A 185 -1.17 4.85 -3.32
CA ALA A 185 -1.37 6.23 -3.73
C ALA A 185 -2.59 6.87 -3.06
N MET A 186 -3.65 6.11 -2.78
CA MET A 186 -4.83 6.55 -2.00
C MET A 186 -4.53 6.67 -0.50
N MET A 187 -3.58 5.89 0.01
CA MET A 187 -3.15 5.93 1.42
C MET A 187 -2.44 7.25 1.74
N LEU A 188 -1.61 7.75 0.83
CA LEU A 188 -0.83 8.97 1.01
C LEU A 188 -1.69 10.22 1.35
N PRO A 189 -2.69 10.61 0.53
CA PRO A 189 -3.55 11.74 0.83
C PRO A 189 -4.40 11.49 2.08
N SER A 190 -4.79 10.24 2.35
CA SER A 190 -5.54 9.88 3.56
C SER A 190 -4.73 10.18 4.84
N VAL A 191 -3.43 9.86 4.85
CA VAL A 191 -2.52 10.18 5.96
C VAL A 191 -2.33 11.70 6.09
N ILE A 192 -2.18 12.41 4.96
CA ILE A 192 -2.03 13.88 4.94
C ILE A 192 -3.29 14.58 5.47
N LEU A 193 -4.47 14.19 5.00
CA LEU A 193 -5.75 14.77 5.42
C LEU A 193 -6.01 14.55 6.92
N ARG A 194 -5.65 13.36 7.43
CA ARG A 194 -5.73 13.07 8.86
C ARG A 194 -4.82 14.01 9.67
N ARG A 195 -3.59 14.26 9.20
CA ARG A 195 -2.67 15.21 9.82
C ARG A 195 -3.24 16.62 9.85
N LEU A 196 -3.78 17.10 8.73
CA LEU A 196 -4.37 18.44 8.65
C LEU A 196 -5.57 18.59 9.61
N SER A 197 -6.36 17.53 9.76
CA SER A 197 -7.48 17.51 10.69
C SER A 197 -7.04 17.60 12.15
N VAL A 198 -6.04 16.80 12.55
CA VAL A 198 -5.49 16.82 13.93
C VAL A 198 -4.84 18.16 14.25
N ALA A 199 -4.05 18.72 13.31
CA ALA A 199 -3.43 20.03 13.50
C ALA A 199 -4.46 21.15 13.66
N LYS A 200 -5.63 21.04 13.02
CA LYS A 200 -6.72 22.01 13.16
C LYS A 200 -7.37 21.92 14.55
N GLU A 201 -7.53 20.71 15.09
CA GLU A 201 -8.09 20.49 16.43
C GLU A 201 -7.17 21.05 17.52
N GLU A 202 -5.85 20.80 17.44
CA GLU A 202 -4.87 21.34 18.40
C GLU A 202 -4.88 22.88 18.44
N ASN A 203 -4.94 23.54 17.27
CA ASN A 203 -5.01 25.00 17.18
C ASN A 203 -6.31 25.59 17.75
N THR A 204 -7.40 24.83 17.69
CA THR A 204 -8.71 25.27 18.20
C THR A 204 -8.75 25.18 19.73
N ILE A 205 -8.14 24.14 20.30
CA ILE A 205 -8.02 23.96 21.75
C ILE A 205 -7.10 25.01 22.37
N GLY A 206 -5.94 25.28 21.77
CA GLY A 206 -5.01 26.31 22.24
C GLY A 206 -5.66 27.69 22.33
N LYS A 207 -6.35 28.12 21.26
CA LYS A 207 -7.08 29.41 21.24
C LYS A 207 -8.18 29.53 22.29
N ARG A 208 -8.79 28.43 22.72
CA ARG A 208 -9.83 28.45 23.75
C ARG A 208 -9.23 28.60 25.14
N SER A 209 -8.09 27.94 25.39
CA SER A 209 -7.37 28.06 26.66
C SER A 209 -6.83 29.47 26.90
N ASP A 210 -6.40 30.18 25.84
CA ASP A 210 -5.92 31.56 25.94
C ASP A 210 -7.06 32.59 26.11
N ALA A 211 -8.30 32.22 25.78
CA ALA A 211 -9.46 33.09 25.94
C ALA A 211 -10.09 33.01 27.34
N ASP A 212 -9.82 31.93 28.08
CA ASP A 212 -10.33 31.67 29.42
C ASP A 212 -9.31 32.04 30.53
N ALA A 213 -8.10 32.49 30.15
CA ALA A 213 -7.03 32.94 31.05
C ALA A 213 -6.95 34.46 31.13
#